data_AF-F2IE12-F1
#
_entry.id   AF-F2IE12-F1
#
_cell.length_a   1.000
_cell.length_b   1.000
_cell.length_c   1.000
_cell.angle_alpha   90.00
_cell.angle_beta   90.00
_cell.angle_gamma   90.00
#
_symmetry.space_group_name_H-M   'P 1'
#
loop_
_entity.id
_entity.type
_entity.pdbx_description
1 polymer ?
#
loop_
_entity_poly.entity_id
_entity_poly.type
_entity_poly.pdbx_seq_one_letter_code
_entity_poly.pdbx_strand_id
1 'polypeptide(L)'
;MIKSRQELFSMNSHFAKFILSLQKNYLPELYEEGDRLLLDIDDEEATVLTKELTEELNAEQLNDFETNRDKFSFSESIELNFIETGLFISSKKKTSDYFSDVSGLIDQIRQKLQEKHVIILGDWNTPWLSQQNDYLPVKNALTYLSTKIDHSFDGGFLLKEQEVIEFMPHLFWQIRCNTALPLIYLTFPNSKTFISICQYSVLHFQFYSENEKTTILEILSEWKFKEVQECNSPIDFSDYLHQPK
;
A
#
# COMPACT_ATOMS: atom_id res chain seq x y z
N MET A 1 11.64 -5.37 11.78
CA MET A 1 11.60 -6.85 11.60
C MET A 1 10.77 -7.22 10.39
N ILE A 2 11.11 -8.31 9.70
CA ILE A 2 10.32 -8.85 8.57
C ILE A 2 9.43 -9.98 9.08
N LYS A 3 8.20 -10.06 8.57
CA LYS A 3 7.19 -11.04 8.99
C LYS A 3 6.42 -11.59 7.79
N SER A 4 6.03 -12.86 7.86
CA SER A 4 5.06 -13.43 6.93
C SER A 4 3.70 -12.76 7.07
N ARG A 5 2.86 -12.85 6.05
CA ARG A 5 1.49 -12.30 6.07
C ARG A 5 0.67 -12.90 7.21
N GLN A 6 0.76 -14.21 7.42
CA GLN A 6 0.04 -14.94 8.47
C GLN A 6 0.46 -14.49 9.87
N GLU A 7 1.75 -14.22 10.10
CA GLU A 7 2.22 -13.65 11.36
C GLU A 7 1.63 -12.26 11.62
N LEU A 8 1.59 -11.39 10.59
CA LEU A 8 1.02 -10.04 10.73
C LEU A 8 -0.49 -10.06 10.94
N PHE A 9 -1.22 -10.93 10.24
CA PHE A 9 -2.66 -11.12 10.45
C PHE A 9 -2.98 -11.66 11.83
N SER A 10 -2.11 -12.49 12.39
CA SER A 10 -2.24 -12.97 13.78
C SER A 10 -2.00 -11.87 14.81
N MET A 11 -1.26 -10.81 14.45
CA MET A 11 -1.03 -9.65 15.32
C MET A 11 -2.21 -8.68 15.31
N ASN A 12 -2.83 -8.45 14.15
CA ASN A 12 -4.00 -7.58 14.02
C ASN A 12 -5.08 -8.26 13.17
N SER A 13 -6.07 -8.82 13.84
CA SER A 13 -7.17 -9.55 13.19
C SER A 13 -8.18 -8.64 12.48
N HIS A 14 -8.32 -7.38 12.90
CA HIS A 14 -9.13 -6.38 12.19
C HIS A 14 -8.48 -6.03 10.85
N PHE A 15 -7.16 -5.88 10.84
CA PHE A 15 -6.40 -5.63 9.62
C PHE A 15 -6.43 -6.83 8.66
N ALA A 16 -6.32 -8.05 9.17
CA ALA A 16 -6.51 -9.26 8.38
C ALA A 16 -7.89 -9.29 7.70
N LYS A 17 -8.96 -9.01 8.48
CA LYS A 17 -10.33 -8.92 7.94
C LYS A 17 -10.46 -7.83 6.88
N PHE A 18 -9.82 -6.69 7.10
CA PHE A 18 -9.85 -5.58 6.15
C PHE A 18 -9.19 -5.98 4.82
N ILE A 19 -7.96 -6.48 4.83
CA ILE A 19 -7.25 -6.91 3.61
C ILE A 19 -8.03 -8.01 2.88
N LEU A 20 -8.50 -9.04 3.60
CA LEU A 20 -9.30 -10.10 2.99
C LEU A 20 -10.62 -9.59 2.40
N SER A 21 -11.22 -8.55 2.98
CA SER A 21 -12.41 -7.93 2.41
C SER A 21 -12.11 -7.16 1.12
N LEU A 22 -10.96 -6.50 1.03
CA LEU A 22 -10.51 -5.83 -0.20
C LEU A 22 -10.32 -6.86 -1.32
N GLN A 23 -9.56 -7.93 -1.05
CA GLN A 23 -9.31 -8.99 -2.02
C GLN A 23 -10.61 -9.67 -2.46
N LYS A 24 -11.54 -9.94 -1.55
CA LYS A 24 -12.83 -10.56 -1.88
C LYS A 24 -13.69 -9.67 -2.79
N ASN A 25 -13.62 -8.36 -2.63
CA ASN A 25 -14.39 -7.41 -3.45
C ASN A 25 -13.77 -7.21 -4.84
N TYR A 26 -12.51 -7.62 -5.04
CA TYR A 26 -11.82 -7.59 -6.32
C TYR A 26 -12.02 -8.93 -7.06
N LEU A 27 -13.26 -9.27 -7.41
CA LEU A 27 -13.48 -10.37 -8.36
C LEU A 27 -13.11 -9.85 -9.76
N PRO A 28 -12.20 -10.51 -10.50
CA PRO A 28 -11.85 -10.05 -11.84
C PRO A 28 -13.09 -10.03 -12.75
N GLU A 29 -13.24 -8.95 -13.51
CA GLU A 29 -14.18 -8.93 -14.62
C GLU A 29 -13.66 -9.87 -15.70
N LEU A 30 -14.50 -10.84 -16.08
CA LEU A 30 -14.16 -11.83 -17.09
C LEU A 30 -14.53 -11.32 -18.48
N TYR A 31 -13.71 -11.69 -19.45
CA TYR A 31 -13.90 -11.38 -20.85
C TYR A 31 -15.04 -12.20 -21.46
N GLU A 32 -15.65 -11.66 -22.51
CA GLU A 32 -16.66 -12.32 -23.33
C GLU A 32 -16.17 -12.53 -24.78
N GLU A 33 -16.69 -13.55 -25.46
CA GLU A 33 -16.40 -13.77 -26.88
C GLU A 33 -16.84 -12.55 -27.71
N GLY A 34 -15.94 -12.05 -28.55
CA GLY A 34 -16.16 -10.86 -29.37
C GLY A 34 -15.66 -9.54 -28.74
N ASP A 35 -15.19 -9.57 -27.49
CA ASP A 35 -14.49 -8.44 -26.89
C ASP A 35 -13.24 -8.06 -27.70
N ARG A 36 -12.82 -6.79 -27.59
CA ARG A 36 -11.69 -6.24 -28.34
C ARG A 36 -10.62 -5.77 -27.37
N LEU A 37 -9.48 -6.46 -27.33
CA LEU A 37 -8.37 -6.17 -26.41
C LEU A 37 -7.06 -5.98 -27.17
N LEU A 38 -6.22 -5.07 -26.70
CA LEU A 38 -4.80 -5.06 -27.02
C LEU A 38 -4.14 -6.05 -26.05
N LEU A 39 -3.51 -7.10 -26.57
CA LEU A 39 -2.93 -8.16 -25.75
C LEU A 39 -1.49 -7.81 -25.37
N ASP A 40 -0.80 -7.10 -26.26
CA ASP A 40 0.54 -6.57 -26.02
C ASP A 40 0.58 -5.04 -26.10
N ILE A 41 1.55 -4.44 -25.41
CA ILE A 41 1.74 -2.98 -25.39
C ILE A 41 2.11 -2.42 -26.78
N ASP A 42 2.68 -3.26 -27.64
CA ASP A 42 3.11 -2.92 -28.99
C ASP A 42 2.04 -3.25 -30.06
N ASP A 43 0.87 -3.75 -29.66
CA ASP A 43 -0.22 -4.03 -30.60
C ASP A 43 -0.78 -2.73 -31.18
N GLU A 44 -0.80 -2.63 -32.51
CA GLU A 44 -1.41 -1.50 -33.22
C GLU A 44 -2.94 -1.68 -33.39
N GLU A 45 -3.43 -2.92 -33.30
CA GLU A 45 -4.85 -3.25 -33.48
C GLU A 45 -5.34 -4.21 -32.40
N ALA A 46 -6.58 -4.00 -31.93
CA ALA A 46 -7.19 -4.87 -30.93
C ALA A 46 -7.57 -6.23 -31.52
N THR A 47 -7.16 -7.30 -30.84
CA THR A 47 -7.59 -8.67 -31.11
C THR A 47 -9.06 -8.83 -30.72
N VAL A 48 -9.87 -9.38 -31.62
CA VAL A 48 -11.24 -9.81 -31.32
C VAL A 48 -11.16 -11.19 -30.68
N LEU A 49 -11.64 -11.33 -29.45
CA LEU A 49 -11.49 -12.57 -28.70
C LEU A 49 -12.37 -13.67 -29.31
N THR A 50 -11.74 -14.79 -29.65
CA THR A 50 -12.45 -16.04 -29.93
C THR A 50 -12.92 -16.65 -28.62
N LYS A 51 -13.88 -17.57 -28.69
CA LYS A 51 -14.29 -18.35 -27.51
C LYS A 51 -13.11 -19.03 -26.81
N GLU A 52 -12.21 -19.67 -27.56
CA GLU A 52 -11.05 -20.38 -27.02
C GLU A 52 -10.10 -19.43 -26.27
N LEU A 53 -9.77 -18.29 -26.89
CA LEU A 53 -8.91 -17.28 -26.26
C LEU A 53 -9.57 -16.64 -25.03
N THR A 54 -10.88 -16.43 -25.07
CA THR A 54 -11.67 -15.93 -23.93
C THR A 54 -11.58 -16.90 -22.75
N GLU A 55 -11.74 -18.20 -22.99
CA GLU A 55 -11.65 -19.24 -21.96
C GLU A 55 -10.23 -19.31 -21.37
N GLU A 56 -9.18 -19.16 -22.20
CA GLU A 56 -7.78 -19.13 -21.77
C GLU A 56 -7.48 -17.92 -20.88
N LEU A 57 -7.78 -16.70 -21.35
CA LEU A 57 -7.51 -15.46 -20.60
C LEU A 57 -8.28 -15.42 -19.27
N ASN A 58 -9.55 -15.85 -19.28
CA ASN A 58 -10.35 -15.93 -18.06
C ASN A 58 -9.77 -16.96 -17.07
N ALA A 59 -9.29 -18.10 -17.55
CA ALA A 59 -8.66 -19.11 -16.71
C ALA A 59 -7.36 -18.61 -16.08
N GLU A 60 -6.52 -17.89 -16.85
CA GLU A 60 -5.29 -17.25 -16.36
C GLU A 60 -5.61 -16.21 -15.28
N GLN A 61 -6.52 -15.28 -15.57
CA GLN A 61 -6.89 -14.21 -14.63
C GLN A 61 -7.50 -14.74 -13.32
N LEU A 62 -8.33 -15.79 -13.40
CA LEU A 62 -8.87 -16.45 -12.22
C LEU A 62 -7.77 -17.19 -11.43
N ASN A 63 -6.84 -17.83 -12.11
CA ASN A 63 -5.71 -18.50 -11.47
C ASN A 63 -4.80 -17.48 -10.75
N ASP A 64 -4.50 -16.35 -11.37
CA ASP A 64 -3.72 -15.27 -10.78
C ASP A 64 -4.42 -14.70 -9.55
N PHE A 65 -5.73 -14.43 -9.64
CA PHE A 65 -6.53 -14.02 -8.48
C PHE A 65 -6.47 -15.04 -7.33
N GLU A 66 -6.66 -16.34 -7.63
CA GLU A 66 -6.71 -17.40 -6.62
C GLU A 66 -5.35 -17.72 -5.98
N THR A 67 -4.26 -17.48 -6.70
CA THR A 67 -2.89 -17.70 -6.22
C THR A 67 -2.35 -16.49 -5.47
N ASN A 68 -2.73 -15.27 -5.86
CA ASN A 68 -2.23 -14.02 -5.29
C ASN A 68 -3.05 -13.51 -4.08
N ARG A 69 -4.26 -14.02 -3.87
CA ARG A 69 -5.07 -13.67 -2.67
C ARG A 69 -4.61 -14.41 -1.42
N ASP A 70 -4.86 -13.81 -0.26
CA ASP A 70 -4.61 -14.46 1.02
C ASP A 70 -5.61 -15.57 1.31
N LYS A 71 -5.09 -16.70 1.80
CA LYS A 71 -5.88 -17.82 2.33
C LYS A 71 -5.72 -17.85 3.84
N PHE A 72 -6.34 -16.89 4.52
CA PHE A 72 -6.31 -16.79 5.98
C PHE A 72 -7.71 -16.95 6.54
N SER A 73 -7.84 -17.74 7.59
CA SER A 73 -9.10 -17.96 8.29
C SER A 73 -9.01 -17.37 9.69
N PHE A 74 -9.93 -16.50 10.03
CA PHE A 74 -10.12 -15.98 11.40
C PHE A 74 -11.51 -16.37 11.91
N SER A 75 -11.71 -16.30 13.22
CA SER A 75 -13.05 -16.49 13.81
C SER A 75 -14.03 -15.47 13.23
N GLU A 76 -15.16 -15.94 12.70
CA GLU A 76 -16.16 -15.11 11.99
C GLU A 76 -16.71 -13.92 12.80
N SER A 77 -16.46 -13.85 14.11
CA SER A 77 -16.99 -12.85 15.04
C SER A 77 -16.31 -11.47 15.00
N ILE A 78 -15.28 -11.25 14.19
CA ILE A 78 -14.66 -9.91 14.11
C ILE A 78 -15.51 -9.03 13.23
N GLU A 79 -16.06 -7.93 13.75
CA GLU A 79 -16.80 -6.94 12.97
C GLU A 79 -15.94 -5.69 12.69
N LEU A 80 -16.04 -5.17 11.46
CA LEU A 80 -15.43 -3.91 11.05
C LEU A 80 -16.55 -2.89 10.87
N ASN A 81 -16.77 -2.08 11.90
CA ASN A 81 -17.76 -1.02 11.86
C ASN A 81 -17.12 0.24 11.28
N PHE A 82 -17.24 0.40 9.97
CA PHE A 82 -16.71 1.57 9.27
C PHE A 82 -17.33 2.86 9.82
N ILE A 83 -16.49 3.84 10.09
CA ILE A 83 -16.91 5.16 10.58
C ILE A 83 -16.75 6.18 9.46
N GLU A 84 -15.52 6.40 9.01
CA GLU A 84 -15.20 7.48 8.08
C GLU A 84 -13.83 7.25 7.41
N THR A 85 -13.66 7.88 6.24
CA THR A 85 -12.37 8.07 5.57
C THR A 85 -11.89 9.51 5.71
N GLY A 86 -10.59 9.72 5.89
CA GLY A 86 -10.00 11.05 5.83
C GLY A 86 -8.75 11.08 4.96
N LEU A 87 -8.57 12.16 4.19
CA LEU A 87 -7.40 12.35 3.33
C LEU A 87 -6.56 13.49 3.88
N PHE A 88 -5.31 13.21 4.22
CA PHE A 88 -4.43 14.19 4.85
C PHE A 88 -3.10 14.30 4.16
N ILE A 89 -2.57 15.52 4.14
CA ILE A 89 -1.35 15.84 3.42
C ILE A 89 -0.46 16.76 4.25
N SER A 90 0.85 16.51 4.25
CA SER A 90 1.79 17.43 4.85
C SER A 90 1.85 18.72 4.04
N SER A 91 2.03 19.84 4.74
CA SER A 91 2.20 21.16 4.13
C SER A 91 3.63 21.41 3.61
N LYS A 92 4.58 20.52 3.90
CA LYS A 92 5.97 20.64 3.45
C LYS A 92 6.08 20.53 1.93
N LYS A 93 6.99 21.32 1.36
CA LYS A 93 7.23 21.38 -0.09
C LYS A 93 8.55 20.78 -0.52
N LYS A 94 9.53 20.71 0.39
CA LYS A 94 10.79 20.01 0.16
C LYS A 94 10.61 18.53 0.45
N THR A 95 11.09 17.68 -0.45
CA THR A 95 10.95 16.23 -0.35
C THR A 95 11.52 15.64 0.94
N SER A 96 12.72 16.09 1.37
CA SER A 96 13.33 15.64 2.62
C SER A 96 12.48 15.99 3.85
N ASP A 97 11.98 17.23 3.90
CA ASP A 97 11.18 17.72 5.00
C ASP A 97 9.84 17.00 5.04
N TYR A 98 9.26 16.72 3.86
CA TYR A 98 8.03 15.96 3.73
C TYR A 98 8.16 14.54 4.25
N PHE A 99 9.21 13.81 3.85
CA PHE A 99 9.42 12.46 4.37
C PHE A 99 9.66 12.46 5.87
N SER A 100 10.38 13.45 6.40
CA SER A 100 10.52 13.62 7.84
C SER A 100 9.17 13.88 8.53
N ASP A 101 8.29 14.66 7.91
CA ASP A 101 6.97 15.01 8.45
C ASP A 101 6.03 13.80 8.46
N VAL A 102 5.95 13.07 7.35
CA VAL A 102 5.13 11.85 7.25
C VAL A 102 5.63 10.76 8.18
N SER A 103 6.94 10.50 8.20
CA SER A 103 7.50 9.45 9.07
C SER A 103 7.34 9.80 10.55
N GLY A 104 7.57 11.07 10.89
CA GLY A 104 7.38 11.59 12.24
C GLY A 104 5.91 11.51 12.68
N LEU A 105 4.97 11.85 11.80
CA LEU A 105 3.54 11.70 12.06
C LEU A 105 3.17 10.24 12.37
N ILE A 106 3.61 9.29 11.53
CA ILE A 106 3.30 7.87 11.74
C ILE A 106 3.88 7.35 13.05
N ASP A 107 5.12 7.72 13.39
CA ASP A 107 5.72 7.34 14.67
C ASP A 107 5.03 8.03 15.86
N GLN A 108 4.56 9.28 15.71
CA GLN A 108 3.80 9.97 16.74
C GLN A 108 2.44 9.31 16.98
N ILE A 109 1.73 8.90 15.92
CA ILE A 109 0.49 8.13 16.03
C ILE A 109 0.77 6.83 16.79
N ARG A 110 1.83 6.09 16.41
CA ARG A 110 2.26 4.87 17.09
C ARG A 110 2.43 5.12 18.60
N GLN A 111 3.17 6.16 18.98
CA GLN A 111 3.44 6.47 20.39
C GLN A 111 2.16 6.84 21.16
N LYS A 112 1.29 7.67 20.57
CA LYS A 112 0.04 8.12 21.21
C LYS A 112 -0.99 7.01 21.38
N LEU A 113 -1.03 6.07 20.43
CA LEU A 113 -1.83 4.85 20.54
C LEU A 113 -1.16 3.78 21.43
N GLN A 114 0.01 4.07 22.01
CA GLN A 114 0.81 3.16 22.85
C GLN A 114 1.22 1.85 22.13
N GLU A 115 1.39 1.95 20.81
CA GLU A 115 1.73 0.82 19.97
C GLU A 115 3.25 0.61 19.92
N LYS A 116 3.66 -0.65 19.92
CA LYS A 116 5.09 -0.98 19.87
C LYS A 116 5.66 -0.87 18.47
N HIS A 117 4.85 -1.14 17.46
CA HIS A 117 5.29 -1.25 16.08
C HIS A 117 4.24 -0.71 15.11
N VAL A 118 4.70 -0.36 13.92
CA VAL A 118 3.91 -0.14 12.72
C VAL A 118 3.97 -1.41 11.89
N ILE A 119 2.82 -1.91 11.47
CA ILE A 119 2.68 -2.97 10.48
C ILE A 119 2.58 -2.32 9.11
N ILE A 120 3.37 -2.76 8.13
CA ILE A 120 3.29 -2.34 6.73
C ILE A 120 3.14 -3.59 5.85
N LEU A 121 2.10 -3.63 5.03
CA LEU A 121 1.75 -4.80 4.23
C LEU A 121 1.02 -4.39 2.95
N GLY A 122 1.33 -5.03 1.82
CA GLY A 122 0.56 -4.90 0.58
C GLY A 122 -0.76 -5.67 0.65
N ASP A 123 -1.79 -5.18 -0.01
CA ASP A 123 -3.10 -5.84 -0.06
C ASP A 123 -3.16 -7.13 -0.86
N TRP A 124 -2.12 -7.48 -1.61
CA TRP A 124 -1.97 -8.77 -2.30
C TRP A 124 -0.65 -9.46 -1.96
N ASN A 125 -0.52 -10.75 -2.27
CA ASN A 125 0.69 -11.56 -2.09
C ASN A 125 1.74 -11.28 -3.18
N THR A 126 1.75 -10.06 -3.72
CA THR A 126 2.68 -9.69 -4.77
C THR A 126 4.06 -9.43 -4.16
N PRO A 127 5.12 -10.08 -4.66
CA PRO A 127 6.44 -9.86 -4.11
C PRO A 127 6.89 -8.40 -4.20
N TRP A 128 7.53 -7.91 -3.14
CA TRP A 128 7.98 -6.51 -3.04
C TRP A 128 9.03 -6.12 -4.08
N LEU A 129 9.77 -7.10 -4.60
CA LEU A 129 10.82 -6.92 -5.62
C LEU A 129 10.42 -7.56 -6.96
N SER A 130 9.11 -7.63 -7.25
CA SER A 130 8.56 -8.19 -8.49
C SER A 130 8.87 -7.35 -9.73
N GLN A 131 9.17 -6.05 -9.56
CA GLN A 131 9.49 -5.15 -10.66
C GLN A 131 10.93 -4.64 -10.64
N GLN A 132 11.42 -4.33 -11.82
CA GLN A 132 12.65 -3.57 -12.04
C GLN A 132 12.30 -2.17 -12.52
N ASN A 133 13.05 -1.17 -12.07
CA ASN A 133 12.86 0.21 -12.48
C ASN A 133 14.21 0.93 -12.52
N ASP A 134 14.55 1.50 -13.67
CA ASP A 134 15.82 2.21 -13.88
C ASP A 134 15.81 3.66 -13.39
N TYR A 135 14.65 4.18 -12.98
CA TYR A 135 14.57 5.50 -12.36
C TYR A 135 15.28 5.48 -11.00
N LEU A 136 16.31 6.31 -10.87
CA LEU A 136 17.29 6.25 -9.79
C LEU A 136 16.67 6.22 -8.37
N PRO A 137 15.66 7.03 -8.02
CA PRO A 137 15.03 6.95 -6.70
C PRO A 137 14.40 5.58 -6.39
N VAL A 138 13.76 4.96 -7.38
CA VAL A 138 13.13 3.64 -7.23
C VAL A 138 14.19 2.56 -7.18
N LYS A 139 15.22 2.66 -8.03
CA LYS A 139 16.37 1.76 -8.00
C LYS A 139 17.07 1.75 -6.63
N ASN A 140 17.21 2.92 -6.01
CA ASN A 140 17.74 3.04 -4.66
C ASN A 140 16.81 2.40 -3.62
N ALA A 141 15.48 2.56 -3.76
CA ALA A 141 14.50 1.89 -2.91
C ALA A 141 14.52 0.36 -3.06
N LEU A 142 14.61 -0.15 -4.29
CA LEU A 142 14.73 -1.58 -4.59
C LEU A 142 16.04 -2.15 -4.02
N THR A 143 17.16 -1.44 -4.19
CA THR A 143 18.46 -1.82 -3.65
C THR A 143 18.43 -1.86 -2.12
N TYR A 144 17.79 -0.88 -1.49
CA TYR A 144 17.59 -0.88 -0.05
C TYR A 144 16.80 -2.10 0.41
N LEU A 145 15.65 -2.38 -0.22
CA LEU A 145 14.83 -3.53 0.11
C LEU A 145 15.54 -4.86 -0.13
N SER A 146 16.33 -5.00 -1.20
CA SER A 146 17.08 -6.23 -1.49
C SER A 146 18.16 -6.56 -0.46
N THR A 147 18.54 -5.60 0.40
CA THR A 147 19.42 -5.90 1.56
C THR A 147 18.68 -6.61 2.70
N LYS A 148 17.33 -6.61 2.67
CA LYS A 148 16.48 -7.10 3.74
C LYS A 148 15.65 -8.31 3.33
N ILE A 149 15.21 -8.36 2.07
CA ILE A 149 14.29 -9.36 1.53
C ILE A 149 14.77 -9.88 0.16
N ASP A 150 14.23 -11.03 -0.28
CA ASP A 150 14.49 -11.60 -1.60
C ASP A 150 13.34 -11.32 -2.60
N HIS A 151 13.49 -11.79 -3.84
CA HIS A 151 12.52 -11.58 -4.93
C HIS A 151 11.20 -12.34 -4.77
N SER A 152 11.14 -13.32 -3.86
CA SER A 152 9.92 -14.09 -3.58
C SER A 152 9.15 -13.58 -2.38
N PHE A 153 9.71 -12.62 -1.63
CA PHE A 153 9.11 -12.13 -0.40
C PHE A 153 7.85 -11.30 -0.66
N ASP A 154 6.72 -11.76 -0.12
CA ASP A 154 5.36 -11.19 -0.21
C ASP A 154 4.76 -10.79 1.16
N GLY A 155 5.57 -10.93 2.22
CA GLY A 155 5.20 -10.61 3.60
C GLY A 155 5.15 -9.11 3.87
N GLY A 156 5.31 -8.72 5.12
CA GLY A 156 5.33 -7.30 5.49
C GLY A 156 6.43 -6.96 6.50
N PHE A 157 6.42 -5.68 6.87
CA PHE A 157 7.38 -5.10 7.79
C PHE A 157 6.72 -4.73 9.11
N LEU A 158 7.40 -5.06 10.19
CA LEU A 158 7.05 -4.66 11.55
C LEU A 158 8.15 -3.71 12.05
N LEU A 159 7.89 -2.41 12.00
CA LEU A 159 8.88 -1.34 12.20
C LEU A 159 8.62 -0.56 13.49
N LYS A 160 9.66 0.05 14.07
CA LYS A 160 9.53 0.97 15.19
C LYS A 160 10.54 2.11 15.12
N GLU A 161 10.20 3.25 15.71
CA GLU A 161 11.13 4.36 15.95
C GLU A 161 11.89 4.75 14.66
N GLN A 162 13.22 4.77 14.72
CA GLN A 162 14.09 5.14 13.60
C GLN A 162 13.90 4.26 12.37
N GLU A 163 13.46 3.01 12.51
CA GLU A 163 13.20 2.12 11.37
C GLU A 163 12.07 2.67 10.50
N VAL A 164 11.05 3.32 11.09
CA VAL A 164 9.96 3.95 10.34
C VAL A 164 10.53 5.10 9.50
N ILE A 165 11.32 5.97 10.12
CA ILE A 165 11.92 7.14 9.47
C ILE A 165 12.83 6.73 8.30
N GLU A 166 13.61 5.66 8.48
CA GLU A 166 14.49 5.14 7.43
C GLU A 166 13.70 4.49 6.28
N PHE A 167 12.63 3.75 6.58
CA PHE A 167 11.90 2.96 5.58
C PHE A 167 10.98 3.80 4.69
N MET A 168 10.33 4.81 5.26
CA MET A 168 9.27 5.59 4.59
C MET A 168 9.66 6.24 3.25
N PRO A 169 10.85 6.86 3.08
CA PRO A 169 11.28 7.37 1.79
C PRO A 169 11.36 6.27 0.71
N HIS A 170 11.81 5.07 1.06
CA HIS A 170 11.90 3.95 0.14
C HIS A 170 10.51 3.43 -0.24
N LEU A 171 9.62 3.29 0.75
CA LEU A 171 8.23 2.91 0.51
C LEU A 171 7.53 3.91 -0.43
N PHE A 172 7.75 5.20 -0.23
CA PHE A 172 7.14 6.22 -1.08
C PHE A 172 7.53 6.06 -2.55
N TRP A 173 8.83 5.91 -2.84
CA TRP A 173 9.29 5.77 -4.23
C TRP A 173 8.80 4.50 -4.89
N GLN A 174 8.65 3.42 -4.11
CA GLN A 174 7.98 2.21 -4.58
C GLN A 174 6.54 2.51 -5.00
N ILE A 175 5.73 3.07 -4.11
CA ILE A 175 4.31 3.38 -4.39
C ILE A 175 4.15 4.35 -5.57
N ARG A 176 4.99 5.38 -5.65
CA ARG A 176 4.85 6.43 -6.68
C ARG A 176 5.14 5.93 -8.09
N CYS A 177 6.12 5.05 -8.25
CA CYS A 177 6.70 4.73 -9.55
C CYS A 177 6.48 3.29 -9.99
N ASN A 178 5.69 2.53 -9.23
CA ASN A 178 5.39 1.14 -9.53
C ASN A 178 3.87 0.97 -9.59
N THR A 179 3.34 0.97 -10.81
CA THR A 179 1.91 0.84 -11.05
C THR A 179 1.37 -0.56 -10.81
N ALA A 180 2.23 -1.58 -10.65
CA ALA A 180 1.78 -2.95 -10.35
C ALA A 180 2.12 -3.40 -8.92
N LEU A 181 2.69 -2.53 -8.08
CA LEU A 181 2.76 -2.81 -6.65
C LEU A 181 1.34 -2.76 -6.08
N PRO A 182 0.95 -3.73 -5.24
CA PRO A 182 -0.29 -3.66 -4.48
C PRO A 182 -0.39 -2.35 -3.70
N LEU A 183 -1.63 -1.97 -3.36
CA LEU A 183 -1.84 -0.88 -2.43
C LEU A 183 -1.22 -1.26 -1.09
N ILE A 184 -0.29 -0.43 -0.63
CA ILE A 184 0.38 -0.67 0.65
C ILE A 184 -0.41 0.00 1.76
N TYR A 185 -0.73 -0.79 2.78
CA TYR A 185 -1.40 -0.36 3.98
C TYR A 185 -0.47 -0.42 5.18
N LEU A 186 -0.70 0.52 6.10
CA LEU A 186 -0.06 0.66 7.38
C LEU A 186 -1.13 0.53 8.46
N THR A 187 -0.79 -0.11 9.57
CA THR A 187 -1.60 -0.15 10.79
C THR A 187 -0.72 -0.40 12.00
N PHE A 188 -1.33 -0.67 13.14
CA PHE A 188 -0.64 -1.03 14.38
C PHE A 188 -1.25 -2.30 14.96
N PRO A 189 -0.54 -3.08 15.79
CA PRO A 189 -1.01 -4.39 16.27
C PRO A 189 -2.42 -4.39 16.88
N ASN A 190 -2.81 -3.39 17.67
CA ASN A 190 -4.11 -3.35 18.34
C ASN A 190 -5.07 -2.29 17.75
N SER A 191 -4.64 -1.59 16.70
CA SER A 191 -5.42 -0.51 16.09
C SER A 191 -6.48 -1.04 15.12
N LYS A 192 -7.59 -0.32 15.05
CA LYS A 192 -8.63 -0.51 14.02
C LYS A 192 -8.58 0.57 12.95
N THR A 193 -7.49 1.33 12.87
CA THR A 193 -7.28 2.35 11.86
C THR A 193 -6.30 1.82 10.83
N PHE A 194 -6.66 2.00 9.57
CA PHE A 194 -5.81 1.62 8.44
C PHE A 194 -5.41 2.87 7.68
N ILE A 195 -4.12 2.95 7.33
CA ILE A 195 -3.54 4.08 6.64
C ILE A 195 -2.98 3.56 5.32
N SER A 196 -3.27 4.19 4.21
CA SER A 196 -2.52 3.94 2.96
C SER A 196 -1.91 5.23 2.44
N ILE A 197 -0.91 5.09 1.60
CA ILE A 197 -0.22 6.22 0.96
C ILE A 197 -0.42 6.03 -0.54
N CYS A 198 -0.97 7.03 -1.22
CA CYS A 198 -1.12 6.95 -2.67
C CYS A 198 0.13 7.47 -3.41
N GLN A 199 0.16 7.30 -4.73
CA GLN A 199 1.24 7.81 -5.59
C GLN A 199 1.46 9.34 -5.51
N TYR A 200 0.45 10.08 -5.05
CA TYR A 200 0.49 11.52 -4.80
C TYR A 200 0.93 11.87 -3.39
N SER A 201 1.43 10.90 -2.62
CA SER A 201 1.86 11.02 -1.23
C SER A 201 0.76 11.31 -0.21
N VAL A 202 -0.50 11.48 -0.62
CA VAL A 202 -1.62 11.73 0.31
C VAL A 202 -1.80 10.51 1.22
N LEU A 203 -2.01 10.76 2.51
CA LEU A 203 -2.33 9.74 3.50
C LEU A 203 -3.84 9.53 3.53
N HIS A 204 -4.27 8.29 3.28
CA HIS A 204 -5.66 7.89 3.33
C HIS A 204 -5.89 7.14 4.63
N PHE A 205 -6.72 7.69 5.51
CA PHE A 205 -7.12 7.05 6.74
C PHE A 205 -8.48 6.41 6.57
N GLN A 206 -8.64 5.20 7.09
CA GLN A 206 -9.92 4.53 7.26
C GLN A 206 -10.11 4.22 8.73
N PHE A 207 -11.13 4.81 9.34
CA PHE A 207 -11.39 4.70 10.77
C PHE A 207 -12.50 3.69 11.06
N TYR A 208 -12.23 2.81 12.02
CA TYR A 208 -13.20 1.84 12.55
C TYR A 208 -13.28 1.91 14.10
N SER A 209 -12.74 2.98 14.70
CA SER A 209 -12.79 3.30 16.13
C SER A 209 -12.84 4.81 16.34
N GLU A 210 -13.90 5.33 16.98
CA GLU A 210 -14.04 6.77 17.26
C GLU A 210 -12.90 7.30 18.13
N ASN A 211 -12.47 6.52 19.13
CA ASN A 211 -11.39 6.93 20.02
C ASN A 211 -10.05 7.09 19.27
N GLU A 212 -9.73 6.15 18.37
CA GLU A 212 -8.53 6.25 17.54
C GLU A 212 -8.63 7.43 16.56
N LYS A 213 -9.80 7.62 15.93
CA LYS A 213 -10.08 8.74 15.05
C LYS A 213 -9.83 10.08 15.75
N THR A 214 -10.45 10.32 16.92
CA THR A 214 -10.24 11.56 17.68
C THR A 214 -8.75 11.77 17.99
N THR A 215 -8.07 10.74 18.50
CA THR A 215 -6.64 10.81 18.83
C THR A 215 -5.79 11.16 17.60
N ILE A 216 -6.05 10.52 16.45
CA ILE A 216 -5.29 10.72 15.22
C ILE A 216 -5.56 12.11 14.63
N LEU A 217 -6.80 12.59 14.64
CA LEU A 217 -7.15 13.93 14.16
C LEU A 217 -6.50 15.04 14.99
N GLU A 218 -6.41 14.86 16.31
CA GLU A 218 -5.66 15.78 17.18
C GLU A 218 -4.19 15.84 16.79
N ILE A 219 -3.54 14.69 16.56
CA ILE A 219 -2.14 14.62 16.13
C ILE A 219 -1.95 15.27 14.75
N LEU A 220 -2.83 14.98 13.79
CA LEU A 220 -2.78 15.59 12.46
C LEU A 220 -2.87 17.12 12.54
N SER A 221 -3.74 17.63 13.41
CA SER A 221 -3.86 19.06 13.69
C SER A 221 -2.58 19.64 14.32
N GLU A 222 -2.01 18.98 15.33
CA GLU A 222 -0.74 19.39 15.97
C GLU A 222 0.42 19.47 14.95
N TRP A 223 0.50 18.49 14.04
CA TRP A 223 1.50 18.41 12.98
C TRP A 223 1.15 19.27 11.76
N LYS A 224 0.02 19.97 11.77
CA LYS A 224 -0.45 20.87 10.70
C LYS A 224 -0.61 20.15 9.35
N PHE A 225 -1.00 18.89 9.39
CA PHE A 225 -1.48 18.19 8.20
C PHE A 225 -2.80 18.81 7.78
N LYS A 226 -2.99 18.96 6.47
CA LYS A 226 -4.21 19.53 5.90
C LYS A 226 -5.09 18.41 5.40
N GLU A 227 -6.37 18.51 5.72
CA GLU A 227 -7.38 17.68 5.08
C GLU A 227 -7.58 18.15 3.63
N VAL A 228 -7.74 17.20 2.71
CA VAL A 228 -7.98 17.45 1.29
C VAL A 228 -9.15 16.63 0.80
N GLN A 229 -9.79 17.05 -0.29
CA GLN A 229 -10.91 16.32 -0.89
C GLN A 229 -10.46 15.37 -2.01
N GLU A 230 -9.29 15.61 -2.58
CA GLU A 230 -8.77 14.88 -3.73
C GLU A 230 -7.26 14.67 -3.60
N CYS A 231 -6.77 13.60 -4.21
CA CYS A 231 -5.36 13.25 -4.20
C CYS A 231 -4.61 14.02 -5.28
N ASN A 232 -3.83 15.01 -4.87
CA ASN A 232 -2.97 15.79 -5.76
C ASN A 232 -1.55 15.84 -5.19
N SER A 233 -0.54 15.70 -6.05
CA SER A 233 0.87 15.72 -5.61
C SER A 233 1.18 17.08 -4.99
N PRO A 234 1.53 17.16 -3.69
CA PRO A 234 1.81 18.43 -3.04
C PRO A 234 3.20 18.97 -3.36
N ILE A 235 4.05 18.09 -3.89
CA ILE A 235 5.48 18.26 -4.05
C ILE A 235 5.83 18.12 -5.52
N ASP A 236 6.68 19.03 -5.96
CA ASP A 236 7.46 18.85 -7.16
C ASP A 236 8.66 17.98 -6.83
N PHE A 237 8.71 16.79 -7.43
CA PHE A 237 9.81 15.84 -7.22
C PHE A 237 10.96 16.07 -8.21
N SER A 238 10.96 17.19 -8.95
CA SER A 238 12.01 17.58 -9.90
C SER A 238 13.41 17.61 -9.30
N ASP A 239 13.53 17.89 -8.00
CA ASP A 239 14.82 17.97 -7.29
C ASP A 239 15.63 16.66 -7.38
N TYR A 240 14.98 15.51 -7.65
CA TYR A 240 15.66 14.22 -7.85
C TYR A 240 16.08 13.95 -9.31
N LEU A 241 15.57 14.72 -10.28
CA LEU A 241 15.94 14.56 -11.70
C LEU A 241 17.34 15.09 -12.01
N HIS A 242 17.92 15.91 -11.13
CA HIS A 242 19.17 16.63 -11.38
C HIS A 242 20.37 16.14 -10.56
N GLN A 243 20.27 14.99 -9.88
CA GLN A 243 21.45 14.43 -9.23
C GLN A 243 22.44 13.89 -10.29
N PRO A 244 23.69 14.39 -10.33
CA PRO A 244 24.67 13.91 -11.30
C PRO A 244 24.94 12.42 -11.09
N LYS A 245 25.01 11.70 -12.21
CA LYS A 245 25.35 10.27 -12.27
C LYS A 245 26.72 9.97 -11.67
#